data_AF-A0A830C7E9-F1
#
_entry.id   AF-A0A830C7E9-F1
#
_cell.length_a   1.000
_cell.length_b   1.000
_cell.length_c   1.000
_cell.angle_alpha   90.00
_cell.angle_beta   90.00
_cell.angle_gamma   90.00
#
_symmetry.space_group_name_H-M   'P 1'
#
loop_
_entity.id
_entity.type
_entity.pdbx_description
1 polymer ?
#
loop_
_entity_poly.entity_id
_entity_poly.type
_entity_poly.pdbx_seq_one_letter_code
_entity_poly.pdbx_strand_id
1 'polypeptide(L)'
;MITKHFIFALLLLLLSSSAHGIRLYHDHIHTTVFSESPKYVNGNQCENPPSFIHVAMTLDSKYLRGSIASVHSILKHTSCPENIHFHFITSCSTSYELTKIITSTFPSLSFKIYPFDNENKVKHLISSSIRPALENPLNYARIYLAEILDSCINRVVYLDSDTIVVDDIRNLWSITLSGSRVIGAPEYCRANFTNYFNGEFWADPILSSAFQGKRPCYFNTGVMVMDLQRWRNGDYTKRIEQWMEIQKHRRIYELGSLPPFMLVFGGEIEGIDHRWNQHGLGGDNVANSCRVLHPGRVSLLHWSGKGKPWVRLDEGRPCPVDYIWAPYDLHRLQRFPDL
;
A
#
# COMPACT_ATOMS: atom_id res chain seq x y z
N MET A 1 46.99 62.45 20.13
CA MET A 1 45.64 62.99 19.86
C MET A 1 45.16 62.34 18.56
N ILE A 2 44.35 61.29 18.58
CA ILE A 2 42.87 61.22 18.77
C ILE A 2 42.23 60.80 17.43
N THR A 3 41.61 59.60 17.44
CA THR A 3 40.49 59.11 16.60
C THR A 3 40.74 58.87 15.10
N LYS A 4 40.19 57.83 14.43
CA LYS A 4 38.93 57.08 14.61
C LYS A 4 39.04 55.71 13.93
N HIS A 5 38.42 54.71 14.56
CA HIS A 5 38.25 53.33 14.12
C HIS A 5 37.28 53.18 12.93
N PHE A 6 37.54 52.21 12.05
CA PHE A 6 36.51 51.33 11.50
C PHE A 6 37.13 49.93 11.28
N ILE A 7 36.87 49.04 12.25
CA ILE A 7 37.13 47.60 12.14
C ILE A 7 35.82 46.98 11.63
N PHE A 8 35.86 46.37 10.44
CA PHE A 8 34.79 45.50 9.98
C PHE A 8 35.00 44.13 10.66
N ALA A 9 34.24 43.88 11.72
CA ALA A 9 34.18 42.57 12.36
C ALA A 9 33.29 41.65 11.50
N LEU A 10 33.92 40.66 10.86
CA LEU A 10 33.23 39.54 10.26
C LEU A 10 32.79 38.60 11.40
N LEU A 11 31.54 38.72 11.84
CA LEU A 11 30.93 37.76 12.76
C LEU A 11 30.72 36.43 12.02
N LEU A 12 31.64 35.49 12.20
CA LEU A 12 31.37 34.06 12.00
C LEU A 12 30.36 33.61 13.07
N LEU A 13 29.07 33.72 12.75
CA LEU A 13 28.04 32.94 13.44
C LEU A 13 28.23 31.48 13.03
N LEU A 14 28.89 30.72 13.90
CA LEU A 14 28.77 29.27 13.97
C LEU A 14 27.31 28.93 14.25
N LEU A 15 26.50 28.85 13.19
CA LEU A 15 25.26 28.09 13.23
C LEU A 15 25.67 26.63 13.33
N SER A 16 25.73 26.12 14.56
CA SER A 16 25.60 24.71 14.84
C SER A 16 24.30 24.25 14.19
N SER A 17 24.40 23.72 12.96
CA SER A 17 23.30 23.01 12.35
C SER A 17 23.08 21.79 13.24
N SER A 18 22.10 21.88 14.12
CA SER A 18 21.47 20.73 14.75
C SER A 18 20.94 19.88 13.60
N ALA A 19 21.78 18.93 13.17
CA ALA A 19 21.37 17.81 12.37
C ALA A 19 20.18 17.20 13.11
N HIS A 20 18.97 17.41 12.58
CA HIS A 20 17.78 16.72 13.02
C HIS A 20 17.94 15.28 12.53
N GLY A 21 18.77 14.54 13.26
CA GLY A 21 18.89 13.11 13.16
C GLY A 21 17.50 12.51 13.37
N ILE A 22 17.18 11.57 12.49
CA ILE A 22 16.04 10.68 12.54
C ILE A 22 15.80 10.25 14.00
N ARG A 23 14.71 10.72 14.62
CA ARG A 23 14.23 10.11 15.85
C ARG A 23 13.73 8.71 15.49
N LEU A 24 14.58 7.72 15.78
CA LEU A 24 14.20 6.33 15.94
C LEU A 24 13.09 6.31 17.00
N TYR A 25 11.86 6.02 16.58
CA TYR A 25 10.80 5.70 17.54
C TYR A 25 11.19 4.37 18.20
N HIS A 26 11.29 4.39 19.53
CA HIS A 26 11.27 3.19 20.34
C HIS A 26 9.99 2.41 20.05
N ASP A 27 10.11 1.09 19.99
CA ASP A 27 9.01 0.12 19.99
C ASP A 27 8.07 0.39 21.17
N HIS A 28 7.03 1.18 20.95
CA HIS A 28 5.85 1.22 21.82
C HIS A 28 4.77 0.34 21.21
N ILE A 29 5.01 -0.98 21.23
CA ILE A 29 3.97 -2.01 21.07
C ILE A 29 3.05 -2.04 22.30
N HIS A 30 3.36 -1.29 23.36
CA HIS A 30 2.51 -1.22 24.54
C HIS A 30 1.27 -0.34 24.29
N THR A 31 0.19 -1.03 23.88
CA THR A 31 -1.24 -0.69 24.03
C THR A 31 -1.93 0.12 22.92
N THR A 32 -1.70 -0.19 21.64
CA THR A 32 -2.73 0.14 20.62
C THR A 32 -4.00 -0.67 20.91
N VAL A 33 -5.00 -0.01 21.49
CA VAL A 33 -6.32 -0.61 21.76
C VAL A 33 -7.28 -0.14 20.67
N PHE A 34 -7.91 -1.09 20.00
CA PHE A 34 -8.97 -0.81 19.04
C PHE A 34 -10.34 -1.12 19.66
N SER A 35 -11.33 -0.30 19.32
CA SER A 35 -12.73 -0.59 19.62
C SER A 35 -13.19 -1.78 18.81
N GLU A 36 -14.01 -2.63 19.40
CA GLU A 36 -14.76 -3.63 18.63
C GLU A 36 -15.61 -2.93 17.56
N SER A 37 -15.56 -3.46 16.34
CA SER A 37 -16.37 -2.99 15.22
C SER A 37 -17.84 -3.35 15.42
N PRO A 38 -18.78 -2.59 14.84
CA PRO A 38 -20.17 -3.03 14.71
C PRO A 38 -20.26 -4.41 14.04
N LYS A 39 -21.27 -5.20 14.41
CA LYS A 39 -21.58 -6.44 13.69
C LYS A 39 -22.23 -6.10 12.35
N TYR A 40 -21.62 -6.56 11.26
CA TYR A 40 -22.13 -6.43 9.90
C TYR A 40 -22.66 -7.78 9.42
N VAL A 41 -23.86 -7.81 8.83
CA VAL A 41 -24.53 -9.04 8.36
C VAL A 41 -24.93 -8.90 6.90
N ASN A 42 -25.03 -10.02 6.20
CA ASN A 42 -25.45 -10.07 4.81
C ASN A 42 -26.85 -9.47 4.61
N GLY A 43 -27.00 -8.69 3.54
CA GLY A 43 -28.31 -8.31 3.03
C GLY A 43 -29.04 -9.49 2.36
N ASN A 44 -30.34 -9.33 2.14
CA ASN A 44 -31.20 -10.36 1.54
C ASN A 44 -30.79 -10.77 0.11
N GLN A 45 -29.99 -9.95 -0.57
CA GLN A 45 -29.48 -10.16 -1.92
C GLN A 45 -28.23 -11.05 -1.99
N CYS A 46 -27.70 -11.50 -0.86
CA CYS A 46 -26.48 -12.29 -0.81
C CYS A 46 -26.76 -13.77 -1.10
N GLU A 47 -25.87 -14.42 -1.85
CA GLU A 47 -26.00 -15.83 -2.23
C GLU A 47 -25.92 -16.77 -1.02
N ASN A 48 -26.68 -17.87 -1.08
CA ASN A 48 -26.64 -18.97 -0.10
C ASN A 48 -26.70 -20.32 -0.86
N PRO A 49 -25.63 -21.14 -0.91
CA PRO A 49 -24.36 -20.99 -0.17
C PRO A 49 -23.50 -19.81 -0.69
N PRO A 50 -22.65 -19.22 0.17
CA PRO A 50 -21.91 -18.02 -0.20
C PRO A 50 -20.77 -18.34 -1.18
N SER A 51 -20.68 -17.56 -2.26
CA SER A 51 -19.45 -17.39 -3.03
C SER A 51 -18.56 -16.37 -2.31
N PHE A 52 -17.39 -16.82 -1.83
CA PHE A 52 -16.48 -15.95 -1.08
C PHE A 52 -15.72 -14.99 -1.99
N ILE A 53 -15.61 -13.75 -1.54
CA ILE A 53 -14.70 -12.75 -2.10
C ILE A 53 -13.44 -12.74 -1.25
N HIS A 54 -12.33 -13.04 -1.90
CA HIS A 54 -11.02 -13.06 -1.26
C HIS A 54 -10.37 -11.68 -1.34
N VAL A 55 -10.05 -11.11 -0.19
CA VAL A 55 -9.33 -9.84 -0.08
C VAL A 55 -7.99 -10.08 0.60
N ALA A 56 -6.88 -9.75 -0.06
CA ALA A 56 -5.54 -9.86 0.52
C ALA A 56 -4.97 -8.50 0.90
N MET A 57 -4.34 -8.44 2.07
CA MET A 57 -3.70 -7.24 2.60
C MET A 57 -2.46 -7.60 3.40
N THR A 58 -1.50 -6.69 3.50
CA THR A 58 -0.41 -6.83 4.48
C THR A 58 -0.81 -6.19 5.80
N LEU A 59 -0.46 -6.83 6.91
CA LEU A 59 -0.56 -6.25 8.25
C LEU A 59 0.85 -6.00 8.81
N ASP A 60 1.10 -4.72 9.09
CA ASP A 60 2.32 -4.22 9.72
C ASP A 60 1.90 -3.38 10.92
N SER A 61 2.54 -3.55 12.07
CA SER A 61 2.22 -2.82 13.31
C SER A 61 2.23 -1.31 13.09
N LYS A 62 3.14 -0.80 12.23
CA LYS A 62 3.22 0.63 11.89
C LYS A 62 2.01 1.15 11.11
N TYR A 63 1.37 0.29 10.32
CA TYR A 63 0.23 0.63 9.47
C TYR A 63 -1.09 0.03 9.95
N LEU A 64 -1.09 -0.63 11.11
CA LEU A 64 -2.22 -1.41 11.62
C LEU A 64 -3.50 -0.58 11.75
N ARG A 65 -3.38 0.68 12.20
CA ARG A 65 -4.51 1.61 12.28
C ARG A 65 -5.15 1.87 10.91
N GLY A 66 -4.34 1.97 9.86
CA GLY A 66 -4.80 2.04 8.48
C GLY A 66 -5.51 0.75 8.06
N SER A 67 -4.87 -0.41 8.28
CA SER A 67 -5.44 -1.71 7.89
C SER A 67 -6.79 -1.95 8.54
N ILE A 68 -6.94 -1.60 9.83
CA ILE A 68 -8.20 -1.71 10.57
C ILE A 68 -9.26 -0.79 9.97
N ALA A 69 -8.93 0.47 9.66
CA ALA A 69 -9.85 1.38 8.99
C ALA A 69 -10.26 0.87 7.59
N SER A 70 -9.34 0.27 6.84
CA SER A 70 -9.62 -0.33 5.54
C SER A 70 -10.59 -1.52 5.66
N VAL A 71 -10.32 -2.48 6.55
CA VAL A 71 -11.23 -3.62 6.84
C VAL A 71 -12.60 -3.11 7.26
N HIS A 72 -12.64 -2.16 8.20
CA HIS A 72 -13.89 -1.57 8.67
C HIS A 72 -14.67 -0.89 7.54
N SER A 73 -14.00 -0.18 6.63
CA SER A 73 -14.65 0.45 5.47
C SER A 73 -15.26 -0.58 4.53
N ILE A 74 -14.57 -1.69 4.26
CA ILE A 74 -15.08 -2.77 3.40
C ILE A 74 -16.35 -3.37 4.02
N LEU A 75 -16.30 -3.75 5.30
CA LEU A 75 -17.46 -4.35 5.99
C LEU A 75 -18.66 -3.40 6.05
N LYS A 76 -18.40 -2.10 6.21
CA LYS A 76 -19.44 -1.07 6.31
C LYS A 76 -20.16 -0.80 4.99
N HIS A 77 -19.49 -0.98 3.85
CA HIS A 77 -20.03 -0.61 2.52
C HIS A 77 -20.40 -1.77 1.63
N THR A 78 -19.90 -2.97 1.89
CA THR A 78 -20.34 -4.16 1.16
C THR A 78 -21.75 -4.58 1.56
N SER A 79 -22.55 -5.00 0.59
CA SER A 79 -23.87 -5.58 0.87
C SER A 79 -23.79 -6.97 1.52
N CYS A 80 -22.67 -7.67 1.34
CA CYS A 80 -22.49 -9.06 1.78
C CYS A 80 -21.21 -9.22 2.62
N PRO A 81 -21.15 -8.62 3.82
CA PRO A 81 -19.94 -8.62 4.66
C PRO A 81 -19.52 -10.02 5.12
N GLU A 82 -20.47 -10.94 5.32
CA GLU A 82 -20.16 -12.31 5.76
C GLU A 82 -19.61 -13.18 4.60
N ASN A 83 -19.71 -12.71 3.36
CA ASN A 83 -19.14 -13.37 2.17
C ASN A 83 -17.73 -12.88 1.85
N ILE A 84 -17.14 -11.98 2.66
CA ILE A 84 -15.77 -11.51 2.46
C ILE A 84 -14.83 -12.35 3.33
N HIS A 85 -13.81 -12.94 2.72
CA HIS A 85 -12.74 -13.64 3.44
C HIS A 85 -11.42 -12.89 3.27
N PHE A 86 -10.83 -12.49 4.39
CA PHE A 86 -9.58 -11.72 4.42
C PHE A 86 -8.36 -12.63 4.55
N HIS A 87 -7.34 -12.35 3.74
CA HIS A 87 -6.03 -12.95 3.83
C HIS A 87 -5.03 -11.90 4.25
N PHE A 88 -4.49 -12.04 5.46
CA PHE A 88 -3.56 -11.10 6.03
C PHE A 88 -2.14 -11.66 5.98
N ILE A 89 -1.22 -10.94 5.36
CA ILE A 89 0.18 -11.32 5.30
C ILE A 89 0.94 -10.48 6.33
N THR A 90 1.55 -11.13 7.31
CA THR A 90 2.24 -10.47 8.43
C THR A 90 3.71 -10.82 8.40
N SER A 91 4.53 -10.07 9.15
CA SER A 91 5.85 -10.59 9.52
C SER A 91 5.67 -11.80 10.44
N CYS A 92 6.62 -12.74 10.41
CA CYS A 92 6.57 -13.91 11.28
C CYS A 92 6.54 -13.52 12.77
N SER A 93 7.30 -12.49 13.15
CA SER A 93 7.44 -12.04 14.54
C SER A 93 6.18 -11.40 15.12
N THR A 94 5.31 -10.81 14.28
CA THR A 94 4.11 -10.07 14.72
C THR A 94 2.81 -10.84 14.51
N SER A 95 2.85 -11.99 13.82
CA SER A 95 1.68 -12.79 13.44
C SER A 95 0.71 -13.09 14.60
N TYR A 96 1.22 -13.55 15.74
CA TYR A 96 0.42 -13.92 16.90
C TYR A 96 -0.29 -12.71 17.54
N GLU A 97 0.44 -11.60 17.72
CA GLU A 97 -0.11 -10.39 18.30
C GLU A 97 -1.18 -9.77 17.40
N LEU A 98 -0.89 -9.65 16.11
CA LEU A 98 -1.82 -9.12 15.12
C LEU A 98 -3.07 -9.98 15.00
N THR A 99 -2.94 -11.31 15.15
CA THR A 99 -4.10 -12.21 15.22
C THR A 99 -5.03 -11.84 16.35
N LYS A 100 -4.51 -11.62 17.57
CA LYS A 100 -5.33 -11.22 18.71
C LYS A 100 -6.05 -9.89 18.47
N ILE A 101 -5.33 -8.90 17.92
CA ILE A 101 -5.90 -7.58 17.66
C ILE A 101 -7.02 -7.67 16.62
N ILE A 102 -6.83 -8.41 15.52
CA ILE A 102 -7.88 -8.57 14.50
C ILE A 102 -9.09 -9.30 15.10
N THR A 103 -8.89 -10.39 15.85
CA THR A 103 -9.98 -11.13 16.49
C THR A 103 -10.77 -10.27 17.48
N SER A 104 -10.10 -9.45 18.29
CA SER A 104 -10.79 -8.57 19.25
C SER A 104 -11.46 -7.37 18.60
N THR A 105 -10.89 -6.86 17.50
CA THR A 105 -11.44 -5.72 16.76
C THR A 105 -12.62 -6.12 15.89
N PHE A 106 -12.57 -7.29 15.25
CA PHE A 106 -13.60 -7.79 14.34
C PHE A 106 -14.00 -9.24 14.67
N PRO A 107 -14.81 -9.49 15.73
CA PRO A 107 -15.12 -10.85 16.19
C PRO A 107 -15.86 -11.73 15.17
N SER A 108 -16.56 -11.13 14.21
CA SER A 108 -17.31 -11.84 13.15
C SER A 108 -16.55 -11.93 11.82
N LEU A 109 -15.29 -11.50 11.76
CA LEU A 109 -14.52 -11.48 10.52
C LEU A 109 -14.10 -12.89 10.11
N SER A 110 -14.38 -13.24 8.85
CA SER A 110 -13.78 -14.42 8.22
C SER A 110 -12.39 -14.04 7.72
N PHE A 111 -11.34 -14.61 8.33
CA PHE A 111 -9.97 -14.31 7.91
C PHE A 111 -8.98 -15.45 8.18
N LYS A 112 -7.82 -15.38 7.52
CA LYS A 112 -6.63 -16.20 7.80
C LYS A 112 -5.38 -15.31 7.75
N ILE A 113 -4.49 -15.48 8.74
CA ILE A 113 -3.18 -14.84 8.79
C ILE A 113 -2.11 -15.79 8.27
N TYR A 114 -1.21 -15.26 7.44
CA TYR A 114 -0.08 -15.95 6.83
C TYR A 114 1.22 -15.24 7.24
N PRO A 115 2.05 -15.86 8.08
CA PRO A 115 3.43 -15.43 8.28
C PRO A 115 4.18 -15.41 6.94
N PHE A 116 4.90 -14.33 6.64
CA PHE A 116 5.59 -14.20 5.37
C PHE A 116 6.94 -14.94 5.36
N ASP A 117 6.91 -16.25 5.11
CA ASP A 117 8.11 -17.11 5.16
C ASP A 117 9.20 -16.70 4.14
N ASN A 118 8.80 -16.09 3.02
CA ASN A 118 9.75 -15.62 1.99
C ASN A 118 10.48 -14.33 2.39
N GLU A 119 10.28 -13.80 3.61
CA GLU A 119 10.93 -12.58 4.10
C GLU A 119 12.44 -12.58 3.83
N ASN A 120 13.15 -13.66 4.17
CA ASN A 120 14.61 -13.72 4.01
C ASN A 120 15.01 -13.78 2.53
N LYS A 121 14.30 -14.57 1.71
CA LYS A 121 14.51 -14.63 0.25
C LYS A 121 14.37 -13.23 -0.36
N VAL A 122 13.31 -12.51 0.01
CA VAL A 122 13.03 -11.16 -0.46
C VAL A 122 14.07 -10.15 0.01
N LYS A 123 14.49 -10.20 1.29
CA LYS A 123 15.57 -9.33 1.82
C LYS A 123 16.83 -9.42 0.95
N HIS A 124 17.15 -10.60 0.42
CA HIS A 124 18.29 -10.79 -0.47
C HIS A 124 18.07 -10.28 -1.90
N LEU A 125 16.84 -9.98 -2.32
CA LEU A 125 16.52 -9.44 -3.63
C LEU A 125 16.30 -7.91 -3.61
N ILE A 126 16.00 -7.34 -2.44
CA ILE A 126 15.82 -5.90 -2.27
C ILE A 126 17.17 -5.19 -2.43
N SER A 127 17.17 -4.14 -3.24
CA SER A 127 18.30 -3.21 -3.36
C SER A 127 18.23 -2.13 -2.30
N SER A 128 19.38 -1.68 -1.82
CA SER A 128 19.44 -0.55 -0.90
C SER A 128 18.78 0.69 -1.52
N SER A 129 17.81 1.25 -0.81
CA SER A 129 17.04 2.41 -1.22
C SER A 129 17.41 3.61 -0.34
N ILE A 130 17.38 4.80 -0.92
CA ILE A 130 17.50 6.07 -0.17
C ILE A 130 16.35 6.19 0.86
N ARG A 131 15.26 5.42 0.70
CA ARG A 131 14.13 5.37 1.62
C ARG A 131 14.09 4.00 2.31
N PRO A 132 14.58 3.87 3.57
CA PRO A 132 14.60 2.60 4.28
C PRO A 132 13.24 1.92 4.40
N ALA A 133 12.15 2.70 4.43
CA ALA A 133 10.79 2.17 4.45
C ALA A 133 10.44 1.33 3.21
N LEU A 134 11.14 1.52 2.08
CA LEU A 134 10.96 0.72 0.87
C LEU A 134 11.65 -0.64 0.96
N GLU A 135 12.53 -0.85 1.95
CA GLU A 135 13.27 -2.09 2.13
C GLU A 135 12.54 -3.12 3.01
N ASN A 136 11.36 -2.78 3.54
CA ASN A 136 10.55 -3.74 4.30
C ASN A 136 10.05 -4.85 3.34
N PRO A 137 10.37 -6.13 3.59
CA PRO A 137 9.93 -7.25 2.75
C PRO A 137 8.41 -7.37 2.63
N LEU A 138 7.65 -6.92 3.63
CA LEU A 138 6.19 -6.92 3.53
C LEU A 138 5.68 -6.07 2.36
N ASN A 139 6.41 -5.04 1.94
CA ASN A 139 6.06 -4.26 0.73
C ASN A 139 6.10 -5.09 -0.56
N TYR A 140 6.75 -6.25 -0.53
CA TYR A 140 6.91 -7.18 -1.65
C TYR A 140 6.02 -8.42 -1.49
N ALA A 141 5.36 -8.62 -0.35
CA ALA A 141 4.51 -9.78 -0.08
C ALA A 141 3.44 -10.03 -1.17
N ARG A 142 2.92 -8.96 -1.78
CA ARG A 142 1.94 -9.06 -2.87
C ARG A 142 2.43 -9.82 -4.11
N ILE A 143 3.74 -9.91 -4.32
CA ILE A 143 4.36 -10.70 -5.39
C ILE A 143 4.13 -12.19 -5.18
N TYR A 144 4.00 -12.61 -3.92
CA TYR A 144 3.98 -14.01 -3.49
C TYR A 144 2.58 -14.51 -3.14
N LEU A 145 1.51 -13.73 -3.35
CA LEU A 145 0.14 -14.14 -2.96
C LEU A 145 -0.29 -15.46 -3.59
N ALA A 146 0.12 -15.71 -4.83
CA ALA A 146 -0.17 -16.96 -5.52
C ALA A 146 0.48 -18.19 -4.86
N GLU A 147 1.61 -18.01 -4.17
CA GLU A 147 2.34 -19.06 -3.45
C GLU A 147 1.89 -19.18 -1.99
N ILE A 148 1.57 -18.05 -1.36
CA ILE A 148 1.18 -17.97 0.06
C ILE A 148 -0.25 -18.49 0.26
N LEU A 149 -1.18 -18.10 -0.62
CA LEU A 149 -2.59 -18.46 -0.48
C LEU A 149 -2.84 -19.90 -0.95
N ASP A 150 -3.79 -20.56 -0.27
CA ASP A 150 -4.17 -21.95 -0.56
C ASP A 150 -4.44 -22.14 -2.08
N SER A 151 -4.01 -23.26 -2.64
CA SER A 151 -3.99 -23.49 -4.09
C SER A 151 -5.37 -23.47 -4.76
N CYS A 152 -6.44 -23.70 -3.99
CA CYS A 152 -7.82 -23.59 -4.45
C CYS A 152 -8.28 -22.14 -4.66
N ILE A 153 -7.58 -21.16 -4.08
CA ILE A 153 -7.88 -19.74 -4.25
C ILE A 153 -7.27 -19.29 -5.58
N ASN A 154 -8.15 -19.01 -6.54
CA ASN A 154 -7.77 -18.66 -7.92
C ASN A 154 -7.85 -17.17 -8.22
N ARG A 155 -8.47 -16.37 -7.35
CA ARG A 155 -8.64 -14.93 -7.54
C ARG A 155 -8.58 -14.21 -6.19
N VAL A 156 -8.02 -13.01 -6.19
CA VAL A 156 -7.96 -12.15 -5.00
C VAL A 156 -8.04 -10.67 -5.38
N VAL A 157 -8.65 -9.86 -4.53
CA VAL A 157 -8.50 -8.39 -4.56
C VAL A 157 -7.41 -8.01 -3.56
N TYR A 158 -6.31 -7.44 -4.03
CA TYR A 158 -5.24 -6.93 -3.19
C TYR A 158 -5.46 -5.45 -2.87
N LEU A 159 -5.33 -5.09 -1.60
CA LEU A 159 -5.45 -3.70 -1.10
C LEU A 159 -4.30 -3.35 -0.16
N ASP A 160 -3.69 -2.18 -0.38
CA ASP A 160 -2.75 -1.55 0.56
C ASP A 160 -3.47 -1.15 1.87
N SER A 161 -2.70 -1.04 2.95
CA SER A 161 -3.21 -0.76 4.30
C SER A 161 -3.76 0.65 4.49
N ASP A 162 -3.57 1.55 3.54
CA ASP A 162 -3.96 2.97 3.61
C ASP A 162 -5.06 3.31 2.58
N THR A 163 -5.96 2.34 2.40
CA THR A 163 -7.14 2.43 1.53
C THR A 163 -8.43 2.56 2.34
N ILE A 164 -9.44 3.24 1.77
CA ILE A 164 -10.82 3.26 2.26
C ILE A 164 -11.75 2.97 1.10
N VAL A 165 -12.57 1.94 1.24
CA VAL A 165 -13.58 1.56 0.26
C VAL A 165 -14.90 2.21 0.66
N VAL A 166 -15.55 2.90 -0.29
CA VAL A 166 -16.81 3.65 -0.09
C VAL A 166 -17.92 3.18 -1.06
N ASP A 167 -17.72 2.02 -1.67
CA ASP A 167 -18.64 1.34 -2.58
C ASP A 167 -18.59 -0.16 -2.29
N ASP A 168 -19.46 -0.95 -2.91
CA ASP A 168 -19.52 -2.38 -2.69
C ASP A 168 -18.31 -3.08 -3.35
N ILE A 169 -17.42 -3.68 -2.53
CA ILE A 169 -16.20 -4.37 -3.01
C ILE A 169 -16.50 -5.51 -3.99
N ARG A 170 -17.72 -6.05 -3.98
CA ARG A 170 -18.19 -7.04 -4.96
C ARG A 170 -18.09 -6.51 -6.39
N ASN A 171 -18.30 -5.22 -6.58
CA ASN A 171 -18.17 -4.57 -7.89
C ASN A 171 -16.72 -4.61 -8.40
N LEU A 172 -15.72 -4.38 -7.53
CA LEU A 172 -14.31 -4.51 -7.88
C LEU A 172 -13.93 -5.97 -8.18
N TRP A 173 -14.36 -6.89 -7.32
CA TRP A 173 -14.14 -8.33 -7.49
C TRP A 173 -14.70 -8.87 -8.82
N SER A 174 -15.87 -8.37 -9.23
CA SER A 174 -16.59 -8.83 -10.43
C SER A 174 -15.94 -8.40 -11.75
N ILE A 175 -14.93 -7.53 -11.71
CA ILE A 175 -14.27 -7.07 -12.94
C ILE A 175 -13.65 -8.26 -13.67
N THR A 176 -13.98 -8.34 -14.96
CA THR A 176 -13.48 -9.40 -15.84
C THR A 176 -12.08 -9.03 -16.33
N LEU A 177 -11.12 -9.93 -16.16
CA LEU A 177 -9.79 -9.80 -16.76
C LEU A 177 -9.82 -10.44 -18.15
N SER A 178 -9.85 -9.61 -19.19
CA SER A 178 -10.04 -10.05 -20.57
C SER A 178 -8.78 -10.69 -21.18
N GLY A 179 -8.97 -11.60 -22.13
CA GLY A 179 -7.85 -12.25 -22.84
C GLY A 179 -6.91 -12.98 -21.88
N SER A 180 -5.61 -12.73 -21.99
CA SER A 180 -4.54 -13.32 -21.16
C SER A 180 -4.14 -12.45 -19.95
N ARG A 181 -4.87 -11.37 -19.66
CA ARG A 181 -4.55 -10.45 -18.56
C ARG A 181 -4.63 -11.17 -17.21
N VAL A 182 -3.65 -10.89 -16.35
CA VAL A 182 -3.48 -11.56 -15.05
C VAL A 182 -3.81 -10.64 -13.87
N ILE A 183 -3.62 -9.34 -14.07
CA ILE A 183 -4.00 -8.32 -13.10
C ILE A 183 -4.88 -7.26 -13.77
N GLY A 184 -5.78 -6.67 -12.98
CA GLY A 184 -6.49 -5.45 -13.31
C GLY A 184 -6.21 -4.37 -12.29
N ALA A 185 -5.97 -3.15 -12.76
CA ALA A 185 -5.73 -1.98 -11.91
C ALA A 185 -6.07 -0.68 -12.67
N PRO A 186 -6.33 0.43 -11.98
CA PRO A 186 -6.47 1.72 -12.66
C PRO A 186 -5.18 2.22 -13.32
N GLU A 187 -5.27 2.54 -14.62
CA GLU A 187 -4.15 3.01 -15.45
C GLU A 187 -4.11 4.52 -15.62
N TYR A 188 -2.96 5.13 -15.41
CA TYR A 188 -2.74 6.57 -15.49
C TYR A 188 -1.76 6.91 -16.62
N CYS A 189 -2.22 6.77 -17.86
CA CYS A 189 -1.41 6.99 -19.06
C CYS A 189 -0.93 8.44 -19.27
N ARG A 190 -1.44 9.40 -18.47
CA ARG A 190 -0.95 10.80 -18.48
C ARG A 190 0.34 10.98 -17.68
N ALA A 191 0.69 10.04 -16.80
CA ALA A 191 1.96 10.07 -16.11
C ALA A 191 3.09 9.75 -17.09
N ASN A 192 4.23 10.44 -16.97
CA ASN A 192 5.40 10.12 -17.77
C ASN A 192 6.00 8.80 -17.29
N PHE A 193 5.72 7.72 -18.02
CA PHE A 193 6.18 6.35 -17.70
C PHE A 193 7.71 6.23 -17.68
N THR A 194 8.41 7.04 -18.47
CA THR A 194 9.88 7.05 -18.52
C THR A 194 10.51 7.38 -17.16
N ASN A 195 9.82 8.16 -16.32
CA ASN A 195 10.33 8.58 -15.00
C ASN A 195 10.45 7.44 -13.97
N TYR A 196 9.90 6.26 -14.24
CA TYR A 196 9.94 5.13 -13.31
C TYR A 196 11.19 4.26 -13.46
N PHE A 197 12.01 4.53 -14.48
CA PHE A 197 13.30 3.87 -14.75
C PHE A 197 14.35 4.93 -15.05
N ASN A 198 15.62 4.63 -14.80
CA ASN A 198 16.71 5.59 -14.98
C ASN A 198 17.28 5.57 -16.41
N GLY A 199 18.25 6.44 -16.69
CA GLY A 199 18.90 6.52 -17.99
C GLY A 199 19.64 5.23 -18.39
N GLU A 200 20.18 4.47 -17.43
CA GLU A 200 20.85 3.20 -17.71
C GLU A 200 19.87 2.16 -18.28
N PHE A 201 18.65 2.08 -17.73
CA PHE A 201 17.61 1.21 -18.27
C PHE A 201 17.25 1.55 -19.72
N TRP A 202 17.00 2.83 -20.00
CA TRP A 202 16.54 3.28 -21.31
C TRP A 202 17.65 3.28 -22.38
N ALA A 203 18.91 3.39 -21.98
CA ALA A 203 20.05 3.32 -22.88
C ALA A 203 20.39 1.89 -23.33
N ASP A 204 19.91 0.86 -22.61
CA ASP A 204 20.16 -0.55 -22.91
C ASP A 204 19.01 -1.15 -23.75
N PRO A 205 19.25 -1.53 -25.02
CA PRO A 205 18.22 -2.11 -25.88
C PRO A 205 17.68 -3.45 -25.36
N ILE A 206 18.48 -4.22 -24.63
CA ILE A 206 18.06 -5.50 -24.06
C ILE A 206 17.07 -5.26 -22.93
N LEU A 207 17.37 -4.32 -22.02
CA LEU A 207 16.47 -4.00 -20.91
C LEU A 207 15.17 -3.33 -21.38
N SER A 208 15.31 -2.30 -22.23
CA SER A 208 14.16 -1.54 -22.73
C SER A 208 13.24 -2.35 -23.67
N SER A 209 13.75 -3.46 -24.25
CA SER A 209 12.91 -4.40 -25.02
C SER A 209 11.74 -4.99 -24.23
N ALA A 210 11.78 -4.94 -22.89
CA ALA A 210 10.65 -5.32 -22.02
C ALA A 210 9.32 -4.64 -22.40
N PHE A 211 9.39 -3.45 -23.01
CA PHE A 211 8.24 -2.67 -23.45
C PHE A 211 8.04 -2.66 -24.98
N GLN A 212 8.82 -3.41 -25.74
CA GLN A 212 8.72 -3.44 -27.20
C GLN A 212 7.34 -3.91 -27.65
N GLY A 213 6.68 -3.13 -28.52
CA GLY A 213 5.33 -3.43 -29.01
C GLY A 213 4.22 -3.18 -27.99
N LYS A 214 4.55 -2.73 -26.78
CA LYS A 214 3.59 -2.41 -25.72
C LYS A 214 3.33 -0.91 -25.64
N ARG A 215 2.23 -0.53 -25.00
CA ARG A 215 1.91 0.86 -24.64
C ARG A 215 1.78 0.94 -23.13
N PRO A 216 2.90 0.94 -22.39
CA PRO A 216 2.85 0.88 -20.94
C PRO A 216 2.32 2.19 -20.35
N CYS A 217 1.42 2.05 -19.39
CA CYS A 217 0.94 3.14 -18.56
C CYS A 217 1.34 2.90 -17.10
N TYR A 218 1.49 3.98 -16.32
CA TYR A 218 1.63 3.85 -14.88
C TYR A 218 0.34 3.24 -14.31
N PHE A 219 0.47 2.25 -13.43
CA PHE A 219 -0.62 1.80 -12.58
C PHE A 219 -0.10 1.67 -11.15
N ASN A 220 -0.96 1.98 -10.18
CA ASN A 220 -0.64 1.81 -8.78
C ASN A 220 -0.88 0.35 -8.36
N THR A 221 0.08 -0.25 -7.65
CA THR A 221 0.04 -1.66 -7.24
C THR A 221 -0.60 -1.90 -5.87
N GLY A 222 -1.22 -0.86 -5.28
CA GLY A 222 -1.90 -0.94 -3.99
C GLY A 222 -3.39 -1.25 -4.08
N VAL A 223 -3.93 -1.33 -5.30
CA VAL A 223 -5.30 -1.81 -5.55
C VAL A 223 -5.26 -2.64 -6.83
N MET A 224 -5.46 -3.96 -6.72
CA MET A 224 -5.42 -4.87 -7.86
C MET A 224 -6.46 -5.97 -7.74
N VAL A 225 -7.07 -6.34 -8.86
CA VAL A 225 -7.74 -7.64 -9.02
C VAL A 225 -6.71 -8.59 -9.63
N MET A 226 -6.44 -9.72 -8.98
CA MET A 226 -5.42 -10.67 -9.41
C MET A 226 -6.04 -12.04 -9.69
N ASP A 227 -5.79 -12.59 -10.88
CA ASP A 227 -6.06 -13.98 -11.19
C ASP A 227 -4.84 -14.82 -10.79
N LEU A 228 -4.93 -15.45 -9.62
CA LEU A 228 -3.86 -16.26 -9.05
C LEU A 228 -3.65 -17.56 -9.83
N GLN A 229 -4.67 -18.10 -10.48
CA GLN A 229 -4.49 -19.29 -11.31
C GLN A 229 -3.62 -18.98 -12.52
N ARG A 230 -3.92 -17.91 -13.26
CA ARG A 230 -3.07 -17.44 -14.37
C ARG A 230 -1.70 -16.98 -13.87
N TRP A 231 -1.63 -16.38 -12.68
CA TRP A 231 -0.37 -16.01 -12.05
C TRP A 231 0.55 -17.22 -11.84
N ARG A 232 0.03 -18.31 -11.27
CA ARG A 232 0.76 -19.57 -11.08
C ARG A 232 1.17 -20.17 -12.43
N ASN A 233 0.24 -20.29 -13.37
CA ASN A 233 0.49 -20.90 -14.67
C ASN A 233 1.53 -20.16 -15.52
N GLY A 234 1.68 -18.85 -15.34
CA GLY A 234 2.63 -18.03 -16.08
C GLY A 234 3.93 -17.71 -15.32
N ASP A 235 4.17 -18.34 -14.16
CA ASP A 235 5.36 -18.14 -13.32
C ASP A 235 5.66 -16.66 -13.03
N TYR A 236 4.62 -15.85 -12.80
CA TYR A 236 4.77 -14.40 -12.72
C TYR A 236 5.59 -13.95 -11.51
N THR A 237 5.57 -14.70 -10.40
CA THR A 237 6.48 -14.45 -9.26
C THR A 237 7.94 -14.49 -9.71
N LYS A 238 8.34 -15.56 -10.41
CA LYS A 238 9.72 -15.76 -10.88
C LYS A 238 10.14 -14.67 -11.87
N ARG A 239 9.25 -14.27 -12.77
CA ARG A 239 9.50 -13.17 -13.73
C ARG A 239 9.75 -11.85 -13.01
N ILE A 240 9.02 -11.58 -11.92
CA ILE A 240 9.25 -10.40 -11.08
C ILE A 240 10.59 -10.51 -10.35
N GLU A 241 10.90 -11.67 -9.76
CA GLU A 241 12.17 -11.89 -9.06
C GLU A 241 13.38 -11.66 -9.97
N GLN A 242 13.33 -12.11 -11.24
CA GLN A 242 14.38 -11.86 -12.23
C GLN A 242 14.66 -10.36 -12.42
N TRP A 243 13.62 -9.53 -12.47
CA TRP A 243 13.80 -8.07 -12.54
C TRP A 243 14.36 -7.47 -11.24
N MET A 244 13.98 -8.02 -10.08
CA MET A 244 14.56 -7.63 -8.79
C MET A 244 16.05 -7.99 -8.70
N GLU A 245 16.45 -9.14 -9.24
CA GLU A 245 17.86 -9.54 -9.36
C GLU A 245 18.63 -8.58 -10.27
N ILE A 246 18.09 -8.23 -11.45
CA ILE A 246 18.71 -7.24 -12.34
C ILE A 246 18.88 -5.90 -11.62
N GLN A 247 17.84 -5.43 -10.93
CA GLN A 247 17.88 -4.20 -10.14
C GLN A 247 18.98 -4.24 -9.08
N LYS A 248 19.18 -5.37 -8.39
CA LYS A 248 20.20 -5.51 -7.34
C LYS A 248 21.62 -5.28 -7.86
N HIS A 249 21.88 -5.65 -9.12
CA HIS A 249 23.21 -5.53 -9.72
C HIS A 249 23.39 -4.23 -10.51
N ARG A 250 22.34 -3.74 -11.17
CA ARG A 250 22.41 -2.63 -12.13
C ARG A 250 21.73 -1.34 -11.68
N ARG A 251 20.91 -1.37 -10.63
CA ARG A 251 20.16 -0.20 -10.11
C ARG A 251 19.41 0.58 -11.19
N ILE A 252 18.59 -0.10 -12.00
CA ILE A 252 17.83 0.44 -13.14
C ILE A 252 16.62 1.34 -12.76
N TYR A 253 16.26 1.41 -11.48
CA TYR A 253 15.23 2.32 -10.94
C TYR A 253 15.48 2.68 -9.46
N GLU A 254 14.77 3.68 -8.93
CA GLU A 254 14.93 4.19 -7.55
C GLU A 254 13.74 3.88 -6.61
N LEU A 255 12.65 3.32 -7.15
CA LEU A 255 11.44 2.99 -6.39
C LEU A 255 11.52 1.58 -5.78
N GLY A 256 10.58 1.27 -4.88
CA GLY A 256 10.52 -0.02 -4.17
C GLY A 256 9.93 -1.14 -5.01
N SER A 257 8.84 -1.74 -4.55
CA SER A 257 8.21 -2.91 -5.18
C SER A 257 7.35 -2.62 -6.42
N LEU A 258 7.27 -1.36 -6.89
CA LEU A 258 6.43 -0.97 -8.02
C LEU A 258 7.08 -1.25 -9.41
N PRO A 259 8.35 -0.86 -9.69
CA PRO A 259 8.96 -1.08 -11.00
C PRO A 259 8.99 -2.53 -11.49
N PRO A 260 9.23 -3.56 -10.66
CA PRO A 260 9.14 -4.95 -11.11
C PRO A 260 7.76 -5.33 -11.66
N PHE A 261 6.67 -4.82 -11.06
CA PHE A 261 5.32 -5.01 -11.60
C PHE A 261 5.18 -4.32 -12.97
N MET A 262 5.67 -3.09 -13.11
CA MET A 262 5.59 -2.39 -14.39
C MET A 262 6.40 -3.09 -15.47
N LEU A 263 7.58 -3.64 -15.17
CA LEU A 263 8.40 -4.40 -16.11
C LEU A 263 7.70 -5.66 -16.61
N VAL A 264 6.94 -6.32 -15.74
CA VAL A 264 6.26 -7.58 -16.08
C VAL A 264 4.90 -7.36 -16.74
N PHE A 265 4.15 -6.32 -16.34
CA PHE A 265 2.75 -6.14 -16.72
C PHE A 265 2.46 -4.85 -17.50
N GLY A 266 3.42 -3.95 -17.67
CA GLY A 266 3.21 -2.66 -18.33
C GLY A 266 2.64 -2.81 -19.74
N GLY A 267 1.41 -2.33 -19.95
CA GLY A 267 0.69 -2.44 -21.23
C GLY A 267 -0.10 -3.76 -21.41
N GLU A 268 -0.13 -4.62 -20.40
CA GLU A 268 -0.74 -5.96 -20.44
C GLU A 268 -1.70 -6.21 -19.26
N ILE A 269 -2.15 -5.14 -18.58
CA ILE A 269 -3.15 -5.23 -17.51
C ILE A 269 -4.56 -4.99 -18.04
N GLU A 270 -5.55 -5.36 -17.24
CA GLU A 270 -6.93 -4.90 -17.42
C GLU A 270 -7.07 -3.49 -16.85
N GLY A 271 -7.48 -2.54 -17.69
CA GLY A 271 -7.71 -1.17 -17.26
C GLY A 271 -8.97 -1.09 -16.41
N ILE A 272 -8.82 -0.76 -15.12
CA ILE A 272 -9.95 -0.56 -14.21
C ILE A 272 -10.30 0.93 -14.13
N ASP A 273 -11.59 1.24 -13.97
CA ASP A 273 -12.07 2.61 -13.76
C ASP A 273 -11.35 3.30 -12.58
N HIS A 274 -10.94 4.56 -12.78
CA HIS A 274 -10.20 5.35 -11.79
C HIS A 274 -10.95 5.59 -10.48
N ARG A 275 -12.28 5.38 -10.44
CA ARG A 275 -13.07 5.39 -9.20
C ARG A 275 -12.54 4.43 -8.14
N TRP A 276 -11.89 3.34 -8.57
CA TRP A 276 -11.34 2.30 -7.70
C TRP A 276 -9.96 2.61 -7.14
N ASN A 277 -9.37 3.76 -7.45
CA ASN A 277 -8.11 4.16 -6.81
C ASN A 277 -7.91 5.67 -6.88
N GLN A 278 -8.53 6.42 -5.96
CA GLN A 278 -8.18 7.83 -5.75
C GLN A 278 -6.82 7.93 -5.05
N HIS A 279 -5.74 7.59 -5.78
CA HIS A 279 -4.38 7.52 -5.28
C HIS A 279 -3.74 8.90 -5.13
N GLY A 280 -2.70 8.94 -4.30
CA GLY A 280 -1.87 10.12 -4.07
C GLY A 280 -2.34 11.01 -2.92
N LEU A 281 -3.33 10.59 -2.12
CA LEU A 281 -3.84 11.40 -1.00
C LEU A 281 -2.84 11.52 0.15
N GLY A 282 -1.85 10.62 0.20
CA GLY A 282 -0.68 10.71 1.08
C GLY A 282 0.47 11.56 0.50
N GLY A 283 0.25 12.21 -0.64
CA GLY A 283 1.22 13.06 -1.35
C GLY A 283 1.35 14.48 -0.79
N ASP A 284 2.34 15.19 -1.37
CA ASP A 284 2.82 16.58 -1.19
C ASP A 284 3.63 16.91 0.08
N ASN A 285 4.97 16.84 -0.04
CA ASN A 285 5.93 17.42 0.92
C ASN A 285 6.53 18.76 0.44
N VAL A 286 6.10 19.29 -0.72
CA VAL A 286 6.73 20.49 -1.33
C VAL A 286 5.91 21.77 -1.08
N ALA A 287 4.66 21.63 -0.69
CA ALA A 287 3.86 22.68 -0.08
C ALA A 287 2.84 21.96 0.82
N ASN A 288 2.31 22.60 1.86
CA ASN A 288 1.18 22.09 2.64
C ASN A 288 -0.13 22.00 1.80
N SER A 289 -0.07 21.57 0.53
CA SER A 289 -1.19 21.42 -0.38
C SER A 289 -1.79 20.04 -0.23
N CYS A 290 -2.96 19.98 0.38
CA CYS A 290 -3.77 18.77 0.36
C CYS A 290 -4.23 18.46 -1.07
N ARG A 291 -3.91 17.26 -1.56
CA ARG A 291 -4.38 16.82 -2.87
C ARG A 291 -5.90 16.65 -2.86
N VAL A 292 -6.57 17.20 -3.88
CA VAL A 292 -8.00 16.98 -4.12
C VAL A 292 -8.26 15.64 -4.79
N LEU A 293 -9.49 15.14 -4.65
CA LEU A 293 -9.94 13.94 -5.37
C LEU A 293 -9.88 14.18 -6.89
N HIS A 294 -9.61 13.12 -7.65
CA HIS A 294 -9.73 13.17 -9.10
C HIS A 294 -11.21 13.34 -9.49
N PRO A 295 -11.52 13.99 -10.61
CA PRO A 295 -12.90 14.11 -11.07
C PRO A 295 -13.57 12.76 -11.31
N GLY A 296 -14.86 12.66 -11.01
CA GLY A 296 -15.68 11.48 -11.28
C GLY A 296 -16.23 10.81 -10.03
N ARG A 297 -16.77 9.60 -10.21
CA ARG A 297 -17.25 8.79 -9.09
C ARG A 297 -16.07 8.31 -8.25
N VAL A 298 -16.31 8.13 -6.96
CA VAL A 298 -15.31 7.63 -6.01
C VAL A 298 -15.85 6.37 -5.38
N SER A 299 -15.12 5.27 -5.55
CA SER A 299 -15.42 3.96 -4.95
C SER A 299 -14.33 3.53 -3.95
N LEU A 300 -13.10 4.05 -4.10
CA LEU A 300 -11.99 3.78 -3.20
C LEU A 300 -11.03 4.98 -3.12
N LEU A 301 -10.66 5.36 -1.89
CA LEU A 301 -9.67 6.39 -1.56
C LEU A 301 -8.36 5.74 -1.11
N HIS A 302 -7.22 6.30 -1.54
CA HIS A 302 -5.92 5.70 -1.27
C HIS A 302 -4.86 6.75 -0.89
N TRP A 303 -4.41 6.70 0.36
CA TRP A 303 -3.36 7.55 0.93
C TRP A 303 -1.94 7.10 0.55
N SER A 304 -1.78 6.68 -0.71
CA SER A 304 -0.48 6.33 -1.26
C SER A 304 0.47 7.53 -1.16
N GLY A 305 1.65 7.33 -0.59
CA GLY A 305 2.60 8.41 -0.30
C GLY A 305 3.09 8.37 1.14
N LYS A 306 3.67 9.48 1.61
CA LYS A 306 4.26 9.57 2.95
C LYS A 306 3.24 9.97 4.01
N GLY A 307 2.35 10.91 3.69
CA GLY A 307 1.32 11.37 4.61
C GLY A 307 0.29 10.27 4.85
N LYS A 308 -0.07 10.07 6.12
CA LYS A 308 -1.12 9.13 6.53
C LYS A 308 -2.21 9.88 7.27
N PRO A 309 -3.49 9.54 7.05
CA PRO A 309 -4.59 10.32 7.59
C PRO A 309 -4.59 10.30 9.11
N TRP A 310 -4.34 9.13 9.74
CA TRP A 310 -4.24 9.03 11.20
C TRP A 310 -3.12 9.89 11.80
N VAL A 311 -1.97 9.98 11.14
CA VAL A 311 -0.85 10.84 11.59
C VAL A 311 -1.25 12.31 11.50
N ARG A 312 -1.80 12.73 10.36
CA ARG A 312 -2.21 14.13 10.14
C ARG A 312 -3.34 14.56 11.09
N LEU A 313 -4.28 13.66 11.37
CA LEU A 313 -5.36 13.87 12.34
C LEU A 313 -4.82 14.03 13.77
N ASP A 314 -3.95 13.11 14.22
CA ASP A 314 -3.35 13.16 15.56
C ASP A 314 -2.50 14.42 15.77
N GLU A 315 -1.79 14.87 14.73
CA GLU A 315 -0.99 16.10 14.75
C GLU A 315 -1.82 17.39 14.63
N GLY A 316 -3.14 17.30 14.47
CA GLY A 316 -4.01 18.47 14.30
C GLY A 316 -3.78 19.22 12.98
N ARG A 317 -3.24 18.55 11.96
CA ARG A 317 -2.99 19.10 10.61
C ARG A 317 -3.65 18.26 9.51
N PRO A 318 -4.95 17.94 9.60
CA PRO A 318 -5.62 17.10 8.62
C PRO A 318 -5.79 17.82 7.28
N CYS A 319 -5.68 17.05 6.21
CA CYS A 319 -6.25 17.43 4.94
C CYS A 319 -7.77 17.23 4.94
N PRO A 320 -8.55 17.99 4.13
CA PRO A 320 -9.99 17.78 4.04
C PRO A 320 -10.40 16.33 3.75
N VAL A 321 -9.62 15.63 2.92
CA VAL A 321 -9.85 14.21 2.61
C VAL A 321 -9.63 13.30 3.82
N ASP A 322 -8.80 13.66 4.79
CA ASP A 322 -8.52 12.83 5.97
C ASP A 322 -9.76 12.69 6.87
N TYR A 323 -10.69 13.65 6.83
CA TYR A 323 -12.00 13.54 7.48
C TYR A 323 -12.93 12.51 6.83
N ILE A 324 -12.66 12.09 5.59
CA ILE A 324 -13.34 10.95 4.97
C ILE A 324 -12.83 9.64 5.59
N TRP A 325 -11.57 9.58 6.02
CA TRP A 325 -10.98 8.41 6.68
C TRP A 325 -11.42 8.28 8.15
N ALA A 326 -11.54 9.40 8.87
CA ALA A 326 -11.82 9.42 10.30
C ALA A 326 -13.00 8.54 10.79
N PRO A 327 -14.15 8.43 10.08
CA PRO A 327 -15.27 7.60 10.51
C PRO A 327 -14.99 6.09 10.56
N TYR A 328 -13.88 5.62 9.98
CA TYR A 328 -13.48 4.22 9.98
C TYR A 328 -12.42 3.91 11.04
N ASP A 329 -11.88 4.93 11.70
CA ASP A 329 -10.86 4.78 12.73
C ASP A 329 -11.44 4.18 14.01
N LEU A 330 -11.05 2.94 14.32
CA LEU A 330 -11.44 2.26 15.54
C LEU A 330 -10.42 2.44 16.67
N HIS A 331 -9.32 3.16 16.43
CA HIS A 331 -8.27 3.36 17.42
C HIS A 331 -8.78 4.14 18.64
N ARG A 332 -8.53 3.63 19.85
CA ARG A 332 -8.81 4.33 21.11
C ARG A 332 -7.52 4.99 21.60
N LEU A 333 -7.55 6.31 21.74
CA LEU A 333 -6.56 6.99 22.57
C LEU A 333 -6.80 6.53 24.02
N GLN A 334 -5.81 5.89 24.64
CA GLN A 334 -5.83 5.73 26.09
C GLN A 334 -5.79 7.13 26.71
N ARG A 335 -6.96 7.62 27.15
CA ARG A 335 -6.98 8.68 28.15
C ARG A 335 -6.51 8.01 29.45
N PHE A 336 -5.32 8.38 29.92
CA PHE A 336 -4.99 8.12 31.32
C PHE A 336 -6.11 8.76 32.15
N PRO A 337 -6.66 8.08 33.16
CA PRO A 337 -7.55 8.74 34.11
C PRO A 337 -6.78 9.92 34.70
N ASP A 338 -7.38 11.11 34.68
CA ASP A 338 -6.82 12.27 35.38
C ASP A 338 -6.53 11.85 36.83
N LEU A 339 -5.25 11.98 37.22
CA LEU A 339 -4.74 11.67 38.56
C LEU A 339 -5.34 12.60 39.63
#